data_AF-A0AAX1TQ85-F1
#
_entry.id   AF-A0AAX1TQ85-F1
#
_cell.length_a   1.000
_cell.length_b   1.000
_cell.length_c   1.000
_cell.angle_alpha   90.00
_cell.angle_beta   90.00
_cell.angle_gamma   90.00
#
_symmetry.space_group_name_H-M   'P 1'
#
loop_
_entity.id
_entity.type
_entity.pdbx_description
1 polymer ?
#
loop_
_entity_poly.entity_id
_entity_poly.type
_entity_poly.pdbx_seq_one_letter_code
_entity_poly.pdbx_strand_id
1 'polypeptide(L)'
;MKKLLTVLMFVLTAMAAMAAKFEKPIMLTSVGQSADVQMVKALLKKGGLESEFDKSITAEGLTNEKTLILAIGGSSKGLGAAGIKVEDELDRTAKLIKGARDKGIKIIGMHIGGAARRGELSDKFVNAAAPNVDYLIIVEEGNKDGLFTKMSTEKNIPMDTVPKITNAVDPLKKAFE
;
A
#
# COMPACT_ATOMS: atom_id res chain seq x y z
N MET A 1 -10.65 -6.01 -54.30
CA MET A 1 -11.57 -6.20 -53.16
C MET A 1 -10.81 -5.96 -51.86
N LYS A 2 -11.30 -5.02 -51.05
CA LYS A 2 -11.20 -4.92 -49.58
C LYS A 2 -9.79 -4.97 -48.94
N LYS A 3 -9.29 -3.77 -48.66
CA LYS A 3 -8.70 -3.30 -47.39
C LYS A 3 -8.36 -4.42 -46.38
N LEU A 4 -7.08 -4.58 -46.04
CA LEU A 4 -6.70 -5.00 -44.70
C LEU A 4 -5.57 -4.11 -44.18
N LEU A 5 -6.00 -2.90 -43.83
CA LEU A 5 -5.32 -2.05 -42.87
C LEU A 5 -5.72 -2.57 -41.48
N THR A 6 -4.80 -3.20 -40.76
CA THR A 6 -4.92 -3.43 -39.31
C THR A 6 -3.49 -3.41 -38.79
N VAL A 7 -2.91 -2.24 -38.56
CA VAL A 7 -2.85 -1.62 -37.21
C VAL A 7 -2.59 -2.70 -36.16
N LEU A 8 -1.36 -3.20 -36.09
CA LEU A 8 -0.85 -3.84 -34.89
C LEU A 8 -0.24 -2.75 -34.01
N MET A 9 -1.12 -1.92 -33.44
CA MET A 9 -0.80 -0.93 -32.44
C MET A 9 -1.46 -1.38 -31.13
N PHE A 10 -0.67 -1.38 -30.06
CA PHE A 10 -1.07 -1.63 -28.66
C PHE A 10 -1.47 -3.06 -28.28
N VAL A 11 -0.48 -3.88 -27.87
CA VAL A 11 -0.42 -4.41 -26.49
C VAL A 11 1.06 -4.56 -26.11
N LEU A 12 1.72 -3.43 -25.83
CA LEU A 12 2.93 -3.41 -25.03
C LEU A 12 2.58 -2.77 -23.67
N THR A 13 1.52 -3.26 -23.02
CA THR A 13 1.11 -2.76 -21.72
C THR A 13 2.02 -3.34 -20.64
N ALA A 14 2.99 -2.51 -20.23
CA ALA A 14 3.46 -2.37 -18.86
C ALA A 14 4.23 -3.52 -18.17
N MET A 15 4.71 -4.55 -18.89
CA MET A 15 5.66 -5.51 -18.27
C MET A 15 7.10 -4.96 -18.09
N ALA A 16 7.38 -3.71 -18.46
CA ALA A 16 8.75 -3.18 -18.57
C ALA A 16 9.11 -2.03 -17.61
N ALA A 17 8.68 -2.04 -16.34
CA ALA A 17 9.13 -1.03 -15.36
C ALA A 17 9.28 -1.52 -13.91
N MET A 18 9.61 -2.80 -13.69
CA MET A 18 9.93 -3.36 -12.36
C MET A 18 11.44 -3.55 -12.13
N ALA A 19 12.30 -2.67 -12.65
CA ALA A 19 13.69 -2.62 -12.20
C ALA A 19 13.73 -1.83 -10.88
N ALA A 20 14.12 -2.47 -9.77
CA ALA A 20 14.44 -1.91 -8.45
C ALA A 20 13.85 -0.51 -8.15
N LYS A 21 12.55 -0.43 -7.82
CA LYS A 21 11.85 0.88 -7.65
C LYS A 21 11.88 1.40 -6.21
N PHE A 22 12.20 0.56 -5.24
CA PHE A 22 12.17 0.90 -3.82
C PHE A 22 13.51 0.61 -3.14
N GLU A 23 13.89 1.49 -2.22
CA GLU A 23 15.18 1.44 -1.54
C GLU A 23 14.99 1.36 -0.02
N LYS A 24 16.00 0.85 0.68
CA LYS A 24 16.12 0.89 2.15
C LYS A 24 16.80 2.21 2.57
N PRO A 25 16.58 2.73 3.81
CA PRO A 25 15.82 2.15 4.92
C PRO A 25 14.30 2.17 4.73
N ILE A 26 13.61 1.21 5.36
CA ILE A 26 12.16 1.04 5.31
C ILE A 26 11.53 1.46 6.63
N MET A 27 10.55 2.36 6.60
CA MET A 27 9.63 2.61 7.73
C MET A 27 8.30 1.91 7.47
N LEU A 28 7.84 1.10 8.42
CA LEU A 28 6.49 0.54 8.43
C LEU A 28 5.61 1.30 9.42
N THR A 29 4.41 1.67 8.98
CA THR A 29 3.39 2.25 9.88
C THR A 29 1.99 1.71 9.61
N SER A 30 1.09 1.92 10.57
CA SER A 30 -0.33 1.62 10.40
C SER A 30 -1.05 2.82 9.79
N VAL A 31 -2.05 2.55 8.97
CA VAL A 31 -3.08 3.52 8.58
C VAL A 31 -4.43 2.93 8.97
N GLY A 32 -5.09 3.53 9.96
CA GLY A 32 -6.36 3.03 10.52
C GLY A 32 -6.22 2.13 11.75
N GLN A 33 -5.01 2.05 12.31
CA GLN A 33 -4.68 1.38 13.58
C GLN A 33 -5.02 -0.13 13.63
N SER A 34 -5.20 -0.80 12.49
CA SER A 34 -5.41 -2.26 12.43
C SER A 34 -4.21 -3.06 12.95
N ALA A 35 -4.51 -4.20 13.57
CA ALA A 35 -3.50 -5.19 13.96
C ALA A 35 -2.80 -5.84 12.75
N ASP A 36 -3.37 -5.70 11.54
CA ASP A 36 -2.78 -6.22 10.30
C ASP A 36 -1.36 -5.67 10.06
N VAL A 37 -1.02 -4.49 10.61
CA VAL A 37 0.37 -3.96 10.54
C VAL A 37 1.42 -4.90 11.14
N GLN A 38 1.07 -5.67 12.18
CA GLN A 38 2.00 -6.66 12.74
C GLN A 38 2.21 -7.84 11.80
N MET A 39 1.19 -8.20 11.03
CA MET A 39 1.30 -9.22 10.00
C MET A 39 2.13 -8.72 8.82
N VAL A 40 1.97 -7.45 8.41
CA VAL A 40 2.88 -6.83 7.43
C VAL A 40 4.34 -6.84 7.92
N LYS A 41 4.58 -6.49 9.18
CA LYS A 41 5.92 -6.57 9.80
C LYS A 41 6.50 -7.99 9.73
N ALA A 42 5.68 -9.01 9.99
CA ALA A 42 6.09 -10.41 9.89
C ALA A 42 6.42 -10.82 8.44
N LEU A 43 5.66 -10.33 7.45
CA LEU A 43 5.93 -10.57 6.03
C LEU A 43 7.24 -9.93 5.58
N LEU A 44 7.52 -8.69 6.00
CA LEU A 44 8.79 -8.00 5.73
C LEU A 44 9.98 -8.79 6.29
N LYS A 45 9.88 -9.22 7.56
CA LYS A 45 10.89 -10.07 8.19
C LYS A 45 11.09 -11.38 7.41
N LYS A 46 10.01 -12.04 7.00
CA LYS A 46 10.07 -13.28 6.19
C LYS A 46 10.71 -13.04 4.83
N GLY A 47 10.55 -11.87 4.24
CA GLY A 47 11.19 -11.45 3.00
C GLY A 47 12.66 -11.02 3.13
N GLY A 48 13.23 -10.97 4.33
CA GLY A 48 14.58 -10.42 4.55
C GLY A 48 14.64 -8.89 4.41
N LEU A 49 13.50 -8.22 4.54
CA LEU A 49 13.37 -6.77 4.46
C LEU A 49 13.34 -6.21 5.88
N GLU A 50 14.51 -5.81 6.38
CA GLU A 50 14.59 -5.09 7.65
C GLU A 50 13.87 -3.75 7.54
N SER A 51 13.00 -3.48 8.52
CA SER A 51 12.20 -2.27 8.60
C SER A 51 12.14 -1.77 10.03
N GLU A 52 12.27 -0.46 10.19
CA GLU A 52 11.80 0.20 11.41
C GLU A 52 10.27 0.16 11.45
N PHE A 53 9.73 0.20 12.66
CA PHE A 53 8.28 0.14 12.87
C PHE A 53 7.86 1.15 13.92
N ASP A 54 7.10 2.14 13.48
CA ASP A 54 6.35 3.03 14.35
C ASP A 54 4.90 3.06 13.90
N LYS A 55 4.02 2.60 14.79
CA LYS A 55 2.59 2.44 14.52
C LYS A 55 1.88 3.75 14.19
N SER A 56 2.38 4.87 14.71
CA SER A 56 1.72 6.18 14.65
C SER A 56 2.67 7.30 14.22
N ILE A 57 3.72 6.97 13.48
CA ILE A 57 4.70 7.94 12.99
C ILE A 57 4.02 9.12 12.28
N THR A 58 4.58 10.31 12.47
CA THR A 58 4.18 11.53 11.80
C THR A 58 5.20 11.92 10.72
N ALA A 59 4.88 12.93 9.92
CA ALA A 59 5.79 13.43 8.89
C ALA A 59 7.15 13.85 9.46
N GLU A 60 7.17 14.38 10.68
CA GLU A 60 8.37 14.82 11.40
C GLU A 60 9.28 13.65 11.80
N GLY A 61 8.69 12.48 12.06
CA GLY A 61 9.43 11.26 12.42
C GLY A 61 10.18 10.63 11.24
N LEU A 62 9.79 10.93 10.00
CA LEU A 62 10.53 10.49 8.81
C LEU A 62 11.85 11.25 8.71
N THR A 63 12.98 10.56 8.68
CA THR A 63 14.31 11.21 8.67
C THR A 63 15.13 10.77 7.47
N ASN A 64 15.55 9.51 7.42
CA ASN A 64 16.50 8.98 6.44
C ASN A 64 15.91 7.86 5.56
N GLU A 65 14.64 7.51 5.75
CA GLU A 65 14.00 6.40 5.06
C GLU A 65 13.84 6.70 3.58
N LYS A 66 13.93 5.64 2.77
CA LYS A 66 13.73 5.72 1.32
C LYS A 66 12.39 5.13 0.91
N THR A 67 11.83 4.25 1.73
CA THR A 67 10.51 3.66 1.52
C THR A 67 9.67 3.71 2.80
N LEU A 68 8.44 4.19 2.65
CA LEU A 68 7.37 4.13 3.64
C LEU A 68 6.37 3.05 3.23
N ILE A 69 6.14 2.08 4.11
CA ILE A 69 5.12 1.04 3.93
C ILE A 69 3.92 1.37 4.82
N LEU A 70 2.76 1.50 4.19
CA LEU A 70 1.49 1.73 4.87
C LEU A 70 0.72 0.42 4.96
N ALA A 71 0.52 -0.10 6.17
CA ALA A 71 -0.46 -1.17 6.40
C ALA A 71 -1.86 -0.55 6.54
N ILE A 72 -2.67 -0.68 5.50
CA ILE A 72 -3.94 0.02 5.36
C ILE A 72 -5.08 -0.87 5.83
N GLY A 73 -5.76 -0.46 6.91
CA GLY A 73 -6.94 -1.14 7.43
C GLY A 73 -7.45 -0.48 8.70
N GLY A 74 -8.77 -0.31 8.80
CA GLY A 74 -9.41 0.32 9.94
C GLY A 74 -9.71 -0.65 11.07
N SER A 75 -9.49 -0.25 12.31
CA SER A 75 -9.91 -1.00 13.50
C SER A 75 -10.48 -0.09 14.58
N SER A 76 -11.78 -0.19 14.87
CA SER A 76 -12.40 0.58 15.97
C SER A 76 -11.74 0.29 17.32
N LYS A 77 -11.38 -0.98 17.57
CA LYS A 77 -10.62 -1.37 18.78
C LYS A 77 -9.21 -0.78 18.77
N GLY A 78 -8.53 -0.79 17.62
CA GLY A 78 -7.20 -0.21 17.46
C GLY A 78 -7.17 1.30 17.69
N LEU A 79 -8.13 2.03 17.13
CA LEU A 79 -8.32 3.47 17.33
C LEU A 79 -8.64 3.79 18.79
N GLY A 80 -9.57 3.04 19.40
CA GLY A 80 -9.92 3.20 20.81
C GLY A 80 -8.74 2.98 21.75
N ALA A 81 -7.93 1.95 21.50
CA ALA A 81 -6.72 1.67 22.28
C ALA A 81 -5.62 2.74 22.09
N ALA A 82 -5.56 3.36 20.90
CA ALA A 82 -4.64 4.45 20.62
C ALA A 82 -5.15 5.82 21.13
N GLY A 83 -6.40 5.90 21.60
CA GLY A 83 -7.00 7.16 22.05
C GLY A 83 -7.20 8.19 20.93
N ILE A 84 -7.28 7.74 19.67
CA ILE A 84 -7.35 8.61 18.48
C ILE A 84 -8.70 8.46 17.77
N LYS A 85 -9.24 9.57 17.26
CA LYS A 85 -10.48 9.55 16.46
C LYS A 85 -10.17 9.21 15.01
N VAL A 86 -11.21 8.82 14.26
CA VAL A 86 -11.11 8.53 12.82
C VAL A 86 -10.57 9.74 12.06
N GLU A 87 -11.10 10.93 12.30
CA GLU A 87 -10.71 12.16 11.59
C GLU A 87 -9.25 12.54 11.90
N ASP A 88 -8.81 12.39 13.15
CA ASP A 88 -7.42 12.67 13.54
C ASP A 88 -6.44 11.70 12.85
N GLU A 89 -6.82 10.42 12.71
CA GLU A 89 -6.03 9.43 11.99
C GLU A 89 -6.02 9.68 10.47
N LEU A 90 -7.11 10.16 9.89
CA LEU A 90 -7.18 10.57 8.48
C LEU A 90 -6.28 11.78 8.22
N ASP A 91 -6.31 12.79 9.10
CA ASP A 91 -5.44 13.96 9.02
C ASP A 91 -3.95 13.57 9.18
N ARG A 92 -3.63 12.72 10.16
CA ARG A 92 -2.28 12.16 10.31
C ARG A 92 -1.83 11.44 9.04
N THR A 93 -2.69 10.61 8.46
CA THR A 93 -2.40 9.86 7.23
C THR A 93 -2.09 10.80 6.07
N ALA A 94 -2.92 11.83 5.86
CA ALA A 94 -2.72 12.81 4.80
C ALA A 94 -1.40 13.58 4.99
N LYS A 95 -1.12 14.06 6.21
CA LYS A 95 0.12 14.76 6.55
C LYS A 95 1.35 13.88 6.37
N LEU A 96 1.28 12.63 6.82
CA LEU A 96 2.39 11.67 6.69
C LEU A 96 2.71 11.39 5.22
N ILE A 97 1.70 11.11 4.40
CA ILE A 97 1.87 10.85 2.96
C ILE A 97 2.46 12.08 2.28
N LYS A 98 1.96 13.28 2.59
CA LYS A 98 2.50 14.52 2.07
C LYS A 98 3.97 14.69 2.47
N GLY A 99 4.30 14.51 3.74
CA GLY A 99 5.67 14.62 4.25
C GLY A 99 6.62 13.62 3.63
N ALA A 100 6.19 12.37 3.43
CA ALA A 100 6.96 11.36 2.70
C ALA A 100 7.26 11.81 1.27
N ARG A 101 6.25 12.31 0.54
CA ARG A 101 6.42 12.81 -0.83
C ARG A 101 7.32 14.03 -0.92
N ASP A 102 7.17 15.00 -0.01
CA ASP A 102 8.03 16.20 0.06
C ASP A 102 9.51 15.81 0.28
N LYS A 103 9.76 14.71 1.00
CA LYS A 103 11.10 14.16 1.26
C LYS A 103 11.59 13.20 0.17
N GLY A 104 10.81 12.98 -0.90
CA GLY A 104 11.16 12.04 -1.97
C GLY A 104 11.09 10.56 -1.57
N ILE A 105 10.45 10.24 -0.44
CA ILE A 105 10.28 8.87 0.06
C ILE A 105 9.20 8.18 -0.77
N LYS A 106 9.52 6.98 -1.27
CA LYS A 106 8.57 6.15 -2.02
C LYS A 106 7.59 5.45 -1.08
N ILE A 107 6.36 5.24 -1.52
CA ILE A 107 5.29 4.71 -0.67
C ILE A 107 4.74 3.40 -1.24
N ILE A 108 4.73 2.34 -0.44
CA ILE A 108 4.03 1.09 -0.73
C ILE A 108 2.78 1.00 0.15
N GLY A 109 1.61 0.86 -0.46
CA GLY A 109 0.37 0.57 0.25
C GLY A 109 0.10 -0.93 0.31
N MET A 110 -0.20 -1.46 1.49
CA MET A 110 -0.53 -2.87 1.67
C MET A 110 -1.90 -3.02 2.33
N HIS A 111 -2.79 -3.77 1.67
CA HIS A 111 -4.01 -4.27 2.29
C HIS A 111 -3.99 -5.80 2.26
N ILE A 112 -3.57 -6.38 3.38
CA ILE A 112 -3.43 -7.85 3.51
C ILE A 112 -4.65 -8.51 4.15
N GLY A 113 -5.66 -7.73 4.52
CA GLY A 113 -6.91 -8.24 5.03
C GLY A 113 -7.76 -8.91 3.93
N GLY A 114 -8.54 -9.92 4.29
CA GLY A 114 -9.60 -10.43 3.43
C GLY A 114 -10.87 -9.57 3.50
N ALA A 115 -11.98 -10.05 2.93
CA ALA A 115 -13.25 -9.31 2.87
C ALA A 115 -13.73 -8.80 4.25
N ALA A 116 -13.50 -9.57 5.32
CA ALA A 116 -13.86 -9.20 6.70
C ALA A 116 -13.03 -8.02 7.27
N ARG A 117 -11.99 -7.57 6.57
CA ARG A 117 -11.17 -6.39 6.90
C ARG A 117 -11.54 -5.16 6.06
N ARG A 118 -12.50 -5.29 5.14
CA ARG A 118 -13.14 -4.19 4.38
C ARG A 118 -14.44 -3.76 5.07
N GLY A 119 -15.01 -2.65 4.61
CA GLY A 119 -16.21 -2.04 5.20
C GLY A 119 -15.98 -0.57 5.56
N GLU A 120 -17.03 0.12 6.02
CA GLU A 120 -17.07 1.59 6.10
C GLU A 120 -15.82 2.22 6.74
N LEU A 121 -15.38 1.72 7.90
CA LEU A 121 -14.21 2.25 8.59
C LEU A 121 -12.91 2.03 7.80
N SER A 122 -12.66 0.82 7.34
CA SER A 122 -11.46 0.52 6.55
C SER A 122 -11.45 1.28 5.24
N ASP A 123 -12.60 1.41 4.59
CA ASP A 123 -12.72 2.06 3.29
C ASP A 123 -12.43 3.56 3.39
N LYS A 124 -12.73 4.23 4.51
CA LYS A 124 -12.27 5.62 4.77
C LYS A 124 -10.75 5.73 4.68
N PHE A 125 -10.03 4.82 5.34
CA PHE A 125 -8.57 4.79 5.33
C PHE A 125 -7.98 4.35 3.99
N VAL A 126 -8.64 3.39 3.31
CA VAL A 126 -8.25 2.98 1.95
C VAL A 126 -8.35 4.15 0.99
N ASN A 127 -9.48 4.86 0.98
CA ASN A 127 -9.70 6.01 0.10
C ASN A 127 -8.76 7.18 0.43
N ALA A 128 -8.32 7.33 1.67
CA ALA A 128 -7.34 8.35 2.05
C ALA A 128 -5.91 8.00 1.62
N ALA A 129 -5.48 6.75 1.79
CA ALA A 129 -4.08 6.37 1.60
C ALA A 129 -3.77 5.78 0.21
N ALA A 130 -4.54 4.78 -0.23
CA ALA A 130 -4.17 3.99 -1.40
C ALA A 130 -4.10 4.76 -2.72
N PRO A 131 -4.88 5.84 -2.98
CA PRO A 131 -4.72 6.65 -4.19
C PRO A 131 -3.41 7.46 -4.24
N ASN A 132 -2.68 7.51 -3.12
CA ASN A 132 -1.52 8.37 -2.91
C ASN A 132 -0.23 7.57 -2.68
N VAL A 133 -0.17 6.30 -3.13
CA VAL A 133 1.04 5.46 -3.05
C VAL A 133 1.69 5.25 -4.41
N ASP A 134 2.91 4.72 -4.44
CA ASP A 134 3.66 4.41 -5.68
C ASP A 134 3.52 2.95 -6.12
N TYR A 135 3.05 2.07 -5.22
CA TYR A 135 2.82 0.65 -5.46
C TYR A 135 1.81 0.07 -4.46
N LEU A 136 0.95 -0.84 -4.90
CA LEU A 136 -0.03 -1.54 -4.06
C LEU A 136 0.23 -3.05 -4.05
N ILE A 137 0.13 -3.66 -2.86
CA ILE A 137 0.10 -5.12 -2.69
C ILE A 137 -1.17 -5.48 -1.93
N ILE A 138 -2.08 -6.18 -2.59
CA ILE A 138 -3.45 -6.42 -2.11
C ILE A 138 -3.75 -7.91 -2.06
N VAL A 139 -4.32 -8.40 -0.96
CA VAL A 139 -4.86 -9.78 -0.93
C VAL A 139 -6.19 -9.82 -1.69
N GLU A 140 -6.35 -10.79 -2.60
CA GLU A 140 -7.52 -10.95 -3.48
C GLU A 140 -8.86 -10.81 -2.74
N GLU A 141 -8.97 -11.51 -1.60
CA GLU A 141 -10.16 -11.49 -0.76
C GLU A 141 -10.53 -10.09 -0.25
N GLY A 142 -9.54 -9.21 -0.06
CA GLY A 142 -9.74 -7.81 0.34
C GLY A 142 -10.14 -6.88 -0.80
N ASN A 143 -10.20 -7.37 -2.04
CA ASN A 143 -10.52 -6.60 -3.24
C ASN A 143 -11.65 -7.23 -4.07
N LYS A 144 -12.54 -8.02 -3.44
CA LYS A 144 -13.68 -8.67 -4.13
C LYS A 144 -14.62 -7.69 -4.83
N ASP A 145 -14.75 -6.48 -4.29
CA ASP A 145 -15.55 -5.40 -4.84
C ASP A 145 -14.83 -4.61 -5.94
N GLY A 146 -13.56 -4.94 -6.22
CA GLY A 146 -12.73 -4.26 -7.20
C GLY A 146 -12.32 -2.84 -6.79
N LEU A 147 -12.50 -2.42 -5.53
CA LEU A 147 -12.21 -1.06 -5.10
C LEU A 147 -10.74 -0.66 -5.37
N PHE A 148 -9.78 -1.53 -5.03
CA PHE A 148 -8.37 -1.27 -5.30
C PHE A 148 -8.04 -1.36 -6.80
N THR A 149 -8.67 -2.29 -7.53
CA THR A 149 -8.50 -2.41 -8.99
C THR A 149 -8.94 -1.15 -9.72
N LYS A 150 -10.12 -0.64 -9.38
CA LYS A 150 -10.67 0.59 -9.97
C LYS A 150 -9.75 1.78 -9.67
N MET A 151 -9.40 1.97 -8.39
CA MET A 151 -8.53 3.06 -7.96
C MET A 151 -7.15 3.01 -8.61
N SER A 152 -6.49 1.84 -8.61
CA SER A 152 -5.15 1.69 -9.18
C SER A 152 -5.14 1.98 -10.67
N THR A 153 -6.17 1.54 -11.40
CA THR A 153 -6.36 1.85 -12.83
C THR A 153 -6.54 3.36 -13.05
N GLU A 154 -7.44 4.01 -12.31
CA GLU A 154 -7.72 5.44 -12.44
C GLU A 154 -6.49 6.32 -12.13
N LYS A 155 -5.65 5.89 -11.19
CA LYS A 155 -4.45 6.61 -10.74
C LYS A 155 -3.16 6.15 -11.41
N ASN A 156 -3.21 5.14 -12.29
CA ASN A 156 -2.04 4.50 -12.88
C ASN A 156 -1.01 4.02 -11.83
N ILE A 157 -1.51 3.44 -10.74
CA ILE A 157 -0.68 2.87 -9.67
C ILE A 157 -0.45 1.39 -9.98
N PRO A 158 0.82 0.93 -10.10
CA PRO A 158 1.10 -0.50 -10.23
C PRO A 158 0.56 -1.25 -9.00
N MET A 159 -0.04 -2.42 -9.22
CA MET A 159 -0.65 -3.20 -8.16
C MET A 159 -0.44 -4.69 -8.40
N ASP A 160 0.10 -5.38 -7.40
CA ASP A 160 0.05 -6.85 -7.33
C ASP A 160 -1.12 -7.29 -6.45
N THR A 161 -1.90 -8.23 -6.98
CA THR A 161 -2.95 -8.92 -6.23
C THR A 161 -2.48 -10.33 -5.92
N VAL A 162 -2.55 -10.75 -4.65
CA VAL A 162 -2.05 -12.05 -4.19
C VAL A 162 -3.15 -12.90 -3.58
N PRO A 163 -3.13 -14.24 -3.78
CA PRO A 163 -4.24 -15.09 -3.37
C PRO A 163 -4.39 -15.20 -1.84
N LYS A 164 -3.29 -15.09 -1.09
CA LYS A 164 -3.27 -15.16 0.37
C LYS A 164 -2.18 -14.25 0.95
N ILE A 165 -2.32 -13.91 2.22
CA ILE A 165 -1.39 -13.05 2.99
C ILE A 165 0.08 -13.46 2.79
N THR A 166 0.39 -14.74 2.88
CA THR A 166 1.77 -15.25 2.79
C THR A 166 2.40 -15.05 1.41
N ASN A 167 1.59 -14.91 0.36
CA ASN A 167 2.08 -14.66 -1.00
C ASN A 167 2.50 -13.20 -1.20
N ALA A 168 2.21 -12.28 -0.29
CA ALA A 168 2.68 -10.90 -0.35
C ALA A 168 4.21 -10.77 -0.14
N VAL A 169 4.90 -11.82 0.29
CA VAL A 169 6.37 -11.82 0.43
C VAL A 169 7.06 -11.69 -0.93
N ASP A 170 6.56 -12.39 -1.95
CA ASP A 170 7.17 -12.38 -3.29
C ASP A 170 7.14 -10.97 -3.95
N PRO A 171 6.00 -10.26 -4.02
CA PRO A 171 5.97 -8.91 -4.56
C PRO A 171 6.72 -7.89 -3.69
N LEU A 172 6.77 -8.10 -2.37
CA LEU A 172 7.62 -7.30 -1.48
C LEU A 172 9.09 -7.45 -1.86
N LYS A 173 9.60 -8.68 -1.98
CA LYS A 173 11.00 -8.91 -2.37
C LYS A 173 11.34 -8.28 -3.71
N LYS A 174 10.51 -8.54 -4.73
CA LYS A 174 10.68 -7.98 -6.08
C LYS A 174 10.68 -6.45 -6.10
N ALA A 175 10.02 -5.78 -5.15
CA ALA A 175 10.01 -4.33 -5.08
C ALA A 175 11.38 -3.73 -4.70
N PHE A 176 12.24 -4.51 -4.02
CA PHE A 176 13.56 -4.10 -3.51
C PHE A 176 14.74 -4.86 -4.16
N GLU A 177 14.48 -5.63 -5.23
CA GLU A 177 15.48 -6.32 -6.08
C GLU A 177 15.78 -5.50 -7.33
#